data_AF-A0A6L7X630-F1
#
_entry.id   AF-A0A6L7X630-F1
#
_cell.length_a   1.000
_cell.length_b   1.000
_cell.length_c   1.000
_cell.angle_alpha   90.00
_cell.angle_beta   90.00
_cell.angle_gamma   90.00
#
_symmetry.space_group_name_H-M   'P 1'
#
loop_
_entity.id
_entity.type
_entity.pdbx_description
1 polymer ?
#
loop_
_entity_poly.entity_id
_entity_poly.type
_entity_poly.pdbx_seq_one_letter_code
_entity_poly.pdbx_strand_id
1 'polypeptide(L)'
;MQRIAFALPIKPDRVDDYRRTHAAVWPELLEENVKAGIRNFTIVLFMNHAIGLLECDDWEAASAYLDKSDVQARWQAEHADILDVDTASGLVPLQMLEELFHQD
;
A
#
# COMPACT_ATOMS: atom_id res chain seq x y z
N MET A 1 -13.64 8.98 -9.80
CA MET A 1 -13.00 8.85 -8.48
C MET A 1 -13.44 7.53 -7.85
N GLN A 2 -12.48 6.62 -7.72
CA GLN A 2 -12.60 5.33 -7.04
C GLN A 2 -12.02 5.47 -5.63
N ARG A 3 -12.70 4.87 -4.65
CA ARG A 3 -12.18 4.63 -3.32
C ARG A 3 -11.73 3.19 -3.25
N ILE A 4 -10.49 3.00 -2.83
CA ILE A 4 -9.84 1.70 -2.79
C ILE A 4 -9.52 1.39 -1.34
N ALA A 5 -9.99 0.23 -0.89
CA ALA A 5 -9.62 -0.35 0.38
C ALA A 5 -8.96 -1.70 0.13
N PHE A 6 -7.86 -1.98 0.83
CA PHE A 6 -7.17 -3.26 0.74
C PHE A 6 -6.60 -3.68 2.09
N ALA A 7 -6.33 -4.97 2.24
CA ALA A 7 -5.58 -5.52 3.37
C ALA A 7 -4.25 -6.14 2.91
N LEU A 8 -3.23 -6.01 3.76
CA LEU A 8 -1.92 -6.64 3.63
C LEU A 8 -1.58 -7.32 4.96
N PRO A 9 -1.35 -8.65 4.98
CA PRO A 9 -0.93 -9.33 6.19
C PRO A 9 0.55 -9.04 6.47
N ILE A 10 0.85 -8.84 7.75
CA ILE A 10 2.18 -8.60 8.30
C ILE A 10 2.53 -9.81 9.16
N LYS A 11 3.80 -10.23 9.15
CA LYS A 11 4.26 -11.28 10.08
C LYS A 11 4.00 -10.84 11.52
N PRO A 12 3.38 -11.67 12.38
CA PRO A 12 2.94 -11.24 13.72
C PRO A 12 4.05 -10.64 14.59
N ASP A 13 5.29 -11.08 14.43
CA ASP A 13 6.48 -10.60 15.15
C ASP A 13 7.13 -9.36 14.52
N ARG A 14 6.61 -8.85 13.40
CA ARG A 14 7.17 -7.73 12.62
C ARG A 14 6.28 -6.49 12.56
N VAL A 15 5.17 -6.47 13.30
CA VAL A 15 4.23 -5.33 13.29
C VAL A 15 4.90 -4.02 13.71
N ASP A 16 5.84 -4.07 14.67
CA ASP A 16 6.58 -2.87 15.09
C ASP A 16 7.57 -2.37 14.04
N ASP A 17 8.15 -3.27 13.24
CA ASP A 17 8.97 -2.87 12.09
C ASP A 17 8.13 -2.16 11.04
N TYR A 18 6.93 -2.68 10.74
CA TYR A 18 5.97 -2.03 9.84
C TYR A 18 5.60 -0.63 10.32
N ARG A 19 5.32 -0.45 11.62
CA ARG A 19 5.07 0.88 12.22
C ARG A 19 6.26 1.81 12.02
N ARG A 20 7.48 1.33 12.26
CA ARG A 20 8.70 2.13 12.16
C ARG A 20 8.94 2.60 10.71
N THR A 21 8.79 1.72 9.73
CA THR A 21 8.97 2.10 8.32
C THR A 21 7.92 3.12 7.88
N HIS A 22 6.65 2.92 8.26
CA HIS A 22 5.55 3.82 7.86
C HIS A 22 5.50 5.15 8.65
N ALA A 23 6.22 5.26 9.77
CA ALA A 23 6.43 6.55 10.45
C ALA A 23 7.36 7.49 9.65
N ALA A 24 8.12 6.95 8.70
CA ALA A 24 9.09 7.70 7.89
C ALA A 24 9.10 7.21 6.44
N VAL A 25 7.92 7.24 5.80
CA VAL A 25 7.77 6.90 4.38
C VAL A 25 8.68 7.79 3.52
N TRP A 26 9.36 7.18 2.54
CA TRP A 26 10.29 7.91 1.68
C TRP A 26 9.59 8.99 0.86
N PRO A 27 10.13 10.22 0.78
CA PRO A 27 9.53 11.30 -0.03
C PRO A 27 9.33 10.92 -1.49
N GLU A 28 10.31 10.23 -2.09
CA GLU A 28 10.23 9.71 -3.47
C GLU A 28 9.06 8.74 -3.68
N LEU A 29 8.72 7.92 -2.67
CA LEU A 29 7.57 7.03 -2.76
C LEU A 29 6.25 7.80 -2.71
N LEU A 30 6.17 8.85 -1.88
CA LEU A 30 5.02 9.74 -1.84
C LEU A 30 4.82 10.45 -3.18
N GLU A 31 5.91 10.86 -3.84
CA GLU A 31 5.86 11.44 -5.19
C GLU A 31 5.34 10.44 -6.22
N GLU A 32 5.77 9.18 -6.17
CA GLU A 32 5.26 8.12 -7.05
C GLU A 32 3.77 7.87 -6.87
N ASN A 33 3.28 7.88 -5.62
CA ASN A 33 1.83 7.80 -5.35
C ASN A 33 1.09 8.99 -5.99
N VAL A 34 1.60 10.20 -5.85
CA VAL A 34 0.99 11.39 -6.48
C VAL A 34 0.99 11.29 -8.00
N LYS A 35 2.10 10.85 -8.62
CA LYS A 35 2.19 10.63 -10.08
C LYS A 35 1.22 9.55 -10.57
N ALA A 36 0.99 8.51 -9.76
CA ALA A 36 -0.02 7.49 -10.01
C ALA A 36 -1.47 8.00 -9.86
N GLY A 37 -1.67 9.23 -9.39
CA GLY A 37 -2.98 9.82 -9.14
C GLY A 37 -3.61 9.43 -7.80
N ILE A 38 -2.84 8.81 -6.90
CA ILE A 38 -3.28 8.43 -5.55
C ILE A 38 -3.33 9.67 -4.66
N ARG A 39 -4.42 9.80 -3.91
CA ARG A 39 -4.67 10.87 -2.93
C ARG A 39 -5.42 10.32 -1.73
N ASN A 40 -5.42 11.09 -0.64
CA ASN A 40 -6.07 10.72 0.63
C ASN A 40 -5.66 9.32 1.13
N PHE A 41 -4.40 8.91 0.92
CA PHE A 41 -3.93 7.58 1.26
C PHE A 41 -3.63 7.46 2.75
N THR A 42 -4.43 6.64 3.44
CA THR A 42 -4.29 6.31 4.84
C THR A 42 -3.99 4.82 5.01
N ILE A 43 -3.13 4.47 5.95
CA ILE A 43 -2.93 3.09 6.38
C ILE A 43 -3.27 2.99 7.87
N VAL A 44 -4.14 2.06 8.23
CA VAL A 44 -4.46 1.72 9.62
C VAL A 44 -4.05 0.28 9.92
N LEU A 45 -3.82 -0.04 11.19
CA LEU A 45 -3.47 -1.39 11.63
C LEU A 45 -4.63 -2.03 12.37
N PHE A 46 -4.98 -3.25 11.99
CA PHE A 46 -5.88 -4.12 12.72
C PHE A 46 -5.18 -5.45 12.97
N MET A 47 -4.84 -5.74 14.23
CA MET A 47 -3.98 -6.89 14.58
C MET A 47 -2.66 -6.82 13.79
N ASN A 48 -2.33 -7.88 13.05
CA ASN A 48 -1.18 -7.96 12.15
C ASN A 48 -1.56 -7.70 10.68
N HIS A 49 -2.61 -6.92 10.42
CA HIS A 49 -2.99 -6.53 9.06
C HIS A 49 -2.90 -5.01 8.91
N ALA A 50 -2.18 -4.57 7.88
CA ALA A 50 -2.28 -3.21 7.40
C ALA A 50 -3.49 -3.09 6.48
N ILE A 51 -4.31 -2.08 6.72
CA ILE A 51 -5.48 -1.74 5.91
C ILE A 51 -5.19 -0.40 5.25
N GLY A 52 -5.02 -0.42 3.93
CA GLY A 52 -4.85 0.80 3.14
C GLY A 52 -6.19 1.30 2.63
N LEU A 53 -6.43 2.60 2.74
CA LEU A 53 -7.57 3.32 2.18
C LEU A 53 -7.05 4.48 1.34
N LEU A 54 -7.41 4.55 0.07
CA LEU A 54 -6.97 5.63 -0.82
C LEU A 54 -8.05 6.01 -1.83
N GLU A 55 -7.83 7.15 -2.46
CA GLU A 55 -8.63 7.63 -3.59
C GLU A 55 -7.77 7.76 -4.83
N CYS A 56 -8.33 7.45 -5.99
CA CYS A 56 -7.72 7.69 -7.30
C CYS A 56 -8.81 7.86 -8.37
N ASP A 57 -8.44 8.23 -9.60
CA ASP A 57 -9.42 8.28 -10.69
C ASP A 57 -9.57 6.94 -11.40
N ASP A 58 -8.48 6.18 -11.52
CA ASP A 58 -8.39 4.87 -12.13
C ASP A 58 -7.32 4.03 -11.40
N TRP A 59 -7.78 3.03 -10.65
CA TRP A 59 -6.93 2.12 -9.88
C TRP A 59 -6.12 1.19 -10.77
N GLU A 60 -6.66 0.75 -11.90
CA GLU A 60 -5.93 -0.13 -12.81
C GLU A 60 -4.73 0.62 -13.38
N ALA A 61 -4.94 1.86 -13.85
CA ALA A 61 -3.87 2.73 -14.32
C ALA A 61 -2.87 3.08 -13.20
N ALA A 62 -3.34 3.40 -11.99
CA ALA A 62 -2.48 3.74 -10.85
C ALA A 62 -1.61 2.53 -10.44
N SER A 63 -2.20 1.35 -10.31
CA SER A 63 -1.47 0.13 -9.95
C SER A 63 -0.45 -0.27 -11.03
N ALA A 64 -0.81 -0.15 -12.31
CA ALA A 64 0.09 -0.43 -13.43
C ALA A 64 1.25 0.58 -13.53
N TYR A 65 1.05 1.81 -13.07
CA TYR A 65 2.13 2.79 -12.93
C TYR A 65 3.09 2.38 -11.81
N LEU A 66 2.56 2.08 -10.61
CA LEU A 66 3.37 1.70 -9.45
C LEU A 66 4.12 0.39 -9.65
N ASP A 67 3.53 -0.58 -10.35
CA ASP A 67 4.15 -1.85 -10.72
C ASP A 67 5.46 -1.67 -11.52
N LYS A 68 5.59 -0.55 -12.24
CA LYS A 68 6.76 -0.20 -13.05
C LYS A 68 7.73 0.75 -12.35
N SER A 69 7.42 1.18 -11.12
CA SER A 69 8.21 2.17 -10.41
C SER A 69 9.36 1.51 -9.65
N ASP A 70 10.60 1.89 -9.97
CA ASP A 70 11.80 1.40 -9.28
C ASP A 70 11.79 1.74 -7.77
N VAL A 71 11.20 2.89 -7.42
CA VAL A 71 11.07 3.34 -6.02
C VAL A 71 10.09 2.43 -5.27
N GLN A 72 8.95 2.11 -5.89
CA GLN A 72 7.97 1.17 -5.33
C GLN A 72 8.60 -0.22 -5.14
N ALA A 73 9.35 -0.71 -6.13
CA ALA A 73 10.03 -2.00 -6.06
C ALA A 73 11.05 -2.04 -4.91
N ARG A 74 11.86 -0.98 -4.75
CA ARG A 74 12.81 -0.85 -3.63
C ARG A 74 12.10 -0.81 -2.27
N TRP A 75 11.01 -0.07 -2.18
CA TRP A 75 10.22 -0.01 -0.94
C TRP A 75 9.64 -1.39 -0.58
N GLN A 76 9.10 -2.13 -1.55
CA GLN A 76 8.61 -3.48 -1.32
C GLN A 76 9.72 -4.44 -0.87
N ALA A 77 10.93 -4.30 -1.43
CA ALA A 77 12.07 -5.12 -1.03
C ALA A 77 12.44 -4.92 0.46
N GLU A 78 12.37 -3.70 1.00
CA GLU A 78 12.55 -3.43 2.45
C GLU A 78 11.47 -4.08 3.31
N HIS A 79 10.31 -4.40 2.71
CA HIS A 79 9.17 -5.02 3.39
C HIS A 79 9.09 -6.53 3.18
N ALA A 80 10.00 -7.14 2.40
CA ALA A 80 10.00 -8.58 2.11
C ALA A 80 10.09 -9.44 3.37
N ASP A 81 10.86 -8.98 4.37
CA ASP A 81 10.98 -9.67 5.65
C ASP A 81 9.88 -9.31 6.66
N ILE A 82 9.04 -8.31 6.36
CA ILE A 82 8.00 -7.78 7.25
C ILE A 82 6.61 -8.33 6.87
N LEU A 83 6.28 -8.34 5.58
CA LEU A 83 4.98 -8.76 5.08
C LEU A 83 4.86 -10.29 5.03
N ASP A 84 3.65 -10.79 5.22
CA ASP A 84 3.31 -12.21 5.12
C ASP A 84 2.67 -12.53 3.75
N VAL A 85 3.26 -11.95 2.70
CA VAL A 85 2.92 -12.16 1.28
C VAL A 85 4.19 -12.08 0.45
N ASP A 86 4.11 -12.56 -0.79
CA ASP A 86 5.18 -12.37 -1.76
C ASP A 86 5.31 -10.89 -2.16
N THR A 87 6.54 -10.39 -2.15
CA THR A 87 6.94 -9.02 -2.52
C THR A 87 7.93 -9.01 -3.68
N ALA A 88 8.31 -10.19 -4.18
CA ALA A 88 9.42 -10.36 -5.12
C ALA A 88 9.06 -10.04 -6.57
N SER A 89 7.77 -9.97 -6.90
CA SER A 89 7.31 -9.72 -8.27
C SER A 89 6.17 -8.72 -8.32
N GLY A 90 6.41 -7.63 -9.06
CA GLY A 90 5.41 -6.59 -9.31
C GLY A 90 4.96 -5.87 -8.05
N LEU A 91 3.76 -5.29 -8.11
CA LEU A 91 3.05 -4.79 -6.95
C LEU A 91 2.61 -5.96 -6.05
N VAL A 92 2.84 -5.84 -4.74
CA VAL A 92 2.35 -6.80 -3.74
C VAL A 92 0.89 -7.18 -4.03
N PRO A 93 0.52 -8.47 -3.90
CA PRO A 93 -0.85 -8.88 -4.10
C PRO A 93 -1.72 -8.30 -2.99
N LEU A 94 -2.51 -7.29 -3.35
CA LEU A 94 -3.42 -6.60 -2.43
C LEU A 94 -4.73 -7.39 -2.32
N GLN A 95 -5.12 -7.71 -1.09
CA GLN A 95 -6.46 -8.25 -0.85
C GLN A 95 -7.46 -7.09 -0.86
N MET A 96 -8.13 -6.89 -1.99
CA MET A 96 -9.13 -5.83 -2.15
C MET A 96 -10.33 -6.05 -1.20
N LEU A 97 -10.74 -4.98 -0.52
CA LEU A 97 -11.90 -4.95 0.37
C LEU A 97 -13.09 -4.32 -0.36
N GLU A 98 -14.30 -4.81 -0.05
CA GLU A 98 -15.54 -4.29 -0.61
C GLU A 98 -15.99 -3.04 0.17
N GLU A 99 -16.15 -1.92 -0.53
CA GLU A 99 -16.82 -0.75 0.03
C GLU A 99 -18.34 -0.98 0.02
N LEU A 100 -18.95 -1.07 1.19
CA LEU A 100 -20.41 -1.24 1.33
C LEU A 100 -21.16 0.09 1.51
N PHE A 101 -20.50 1.11 2.05
CA PHE A 101 -21.11 2.40 2.38
C PHE A 101 -20.06 3.51 2.46
N HIS A 102 -20.44 4.71 2.03
CA HIS A 102 -19.65 5.94 2.16
C HIS A 102 -20.58 7.14 2.38
N GLN A 103 -20.10 8.12 3.16
CA GLN A 103 -20.74 9.43 3.32
C GLN A 103 -19.66 10.52 3.26
N ASP A 104 -19.90 11.57 2.48
CA ASP A 104 -19.02 12.74 2.36
C ASP A 104 -19.06 13.66 3.60
#